data_AF-A0A382LZR7-F1
#
_entry.id   AF-A0A382LZR7-F1
#
_cell.length_a   1.000
_cell.length_b   1.000
_cell.length_c   1.000
_cell.angle_alpha   90.00
_cell.angle_beta   90.00
_cell.angle_gamma   90.00
#
_symmetry.space_group_name_H-M   'P 1'
#
loop_
_entity.id
_entity.type
_entity.pdbx_description
1 polymer ?
#
loop_
_entity_poly.entity_id
_entity_poly.type
_entity_poly.pdbx_seq_one_letter_code
_entity_poly.pdbx_strand_id
1 'polypeptide(L)'
;MPGYGYAAASLGETDHTPYLGRIDVPTLVLVGQHDRVCPPSDSRILANGIPGAAYVEVPDTGHLPNQERPDAFNLVVGDWLDGLPD
;
A
#
# COMPACT_ATOMS: atom_id res chain seq x y z
N MET A 1 5.83 17.63 22.11
CA MET A 1 5.32 16.26 22.39
C MET A 1 6.45 15.25 22.18
N PRO A 2 7.29 14.97 23.20
CA PRO A 2 8.42 14.05 23.05
C PRO A 2 8.02 12.66 22.53
N GLY A 3 6.89 12.12 23.01
CA GLY A 3 6.35 10.84 22.55
C GLY A 3 6.02 10.79 21.06
N TYR A 4 5.48 11.87 20.50
CA TYR A 4 5.23 11.97 19.05
C TYR A 4 6.53 11.94 18.25
N GLY A 5 7.59 12.59 18.75
CA GLY A 5 8.91 12.57 18.12
C GLY A 5 9.51 11.17 18.05
N TYR A 6 9.43 10.39 19.13
CA TYR A 6 9.91 9.01 19.14
C TYR A 6 9.11 8.10 18.19
N ALA A 7 7.79 8.25 18.13
CA ALA A 7 6.96 7.50 17.18
C ALA A 7 7.33 7.83 15.73
N ALA A 8 7.50 9.11 15.40
CA ALA A 8 7.91 9.55 14.06
C ALA A 8 9.30 9.02 13.68
N ALA A 9 10.27 9.05 14.60
CA ALA A 9 11.60 8.50 14.38
C ALA A 9 11.54 6.98 14.16
N SER A 10 10.82 6.26 15.01
CA SER A 10 10.65 4.81 14.87
C SER A 10 10.03 4.43 13.53
N LEU A 11 9.03 5.17 13.05
CA LEU A 11 8.43 4.93 11.73
C LEU A 11 9.43 5.20 10.60
N GLY A 12 10.18 6.30 10.67
CA GLY A 12 11.15 6.68 9.64
C GLY A 12 12.40 5.78 9.58
N GLU A 13 12.77 5.15 10.69
CA GLU A 13 13.92 4.24 10.77
C GLU A 13 13.58 2.78 10.44
N THR A 14 12.29 2.44 10.38
CA THR A 14 11.85 1.08 10.08
C THR A 14 11.99 0.79 8.60
N ASP A 15 12.81 -0.21 8.26
CA ASP A 15 12.93 -0.73 6.89
C ASP A 15 12.57 -2.22 6.84
N HIS A 16 11.53 -2.54 6.08
CA HIS A 16 11.08 -3.91 5.84
C HIS A 16 11.38 -4.40 4.41
N THR A 17 12.01 -3.58 3.57
CA THR A 17 12.37 -3.94 2.19
C THR A 17 13.12 -5.27 2.08
N PRO A 18 14.08 -5.60 2.97
CA PRO A 18 14.79 -6.89 2.91
C PRO A 18 13.92 -8.14 3.13
N TYR A 19 12.70 -7.97 3.64
CA TYR A 19 11.79 -9.06 3.99
C TYR A 19 10.64 -9.26 2.99
N LEU A 20 10.43 -8.35 2.05
CA LEU A 20 9.30 -8.41 1.10
C LEU A 20 9.24 -9.73 0.33
N GLY A 21 10.41 -10.26 -0.06
CA GLY A 21 10.53 -11.54 -0.76
C GLY A 21 10.11 -12.77 0.05
N ARG A 22 9.81 -12.61 1.35
CA ARG A 22 9.31 -13.68 2.22
C ARG A 22 7.78 -13.78 2.24
N ILE A 23 7.07 -12.82 1.67
CA ILE A 23 5.60 -12.87 1.57
C ILE A 23 5.24 -13.87 0.48
N ASP A 24 4.55 -14.95 0.88
CA ASP A 24 4.20 -16.10 0.03
C ASP A 24 2.70 -16.27 -0.17
N VAL A 25 1.91 -15.27 0.25
CA VAL A 25 0.45 -15.21 0.10
C VAL A 25 0.04 -14.17 -0.96
N PRO A 26 -1.14 -14.32 -1.59
CA PRO A 26 -1.67 -13.32 -2.50
C PRO A 26 -1.67 -11.93 -1.86
N THR A 27 -1.15 -10.94 -2.58
CA THR A 27 -0.97 -9.57 -2.07
C THR A 27 -1.44 -8.54 -3.08
N LEU A 28 -2.18 -7.54 -2.62
CA LEU A 28 -2.53 -6.33 -3.36
C LEU A 28 -1.84 -5.12 -2.73
N VAL A 29 -1.15 -4.34 -3.55
CA VAL A 29 -0.63 -3.02 -3.20
C VAL A 29 -1.50 -1.97 -3.89
N LEU A 30 -2.30 -1.24 -3.12
CA LEU A 30 -3.20 -0.18 -3.59
C LEU A 30 -2.75 1.17 -3.03
N VAL A 31 -2.59 2.16 -3.90
CA VAL A 31 -2.15 3.52 -3.54
C VAL A 31 -2.96 4.58 -4.30
N GLY A 32 -3.15 5.77 -3.73
CA GLY A 32 -3.70 6.90 -4.48
C GLY A 32 -2.65 7.58 -5.35
N GLN A 33 -3.01 7.96 -6.58
CA GLN A 33 -2.13 8.62 -7.55
C GLN A 33 -1.40 9.87 -7.00
N HIS A 34 -2.04 10.59 -6.08
CA HIS A 34 -1.54 11.84 -5.50
C HIS A 34 -1.10 11.66 -4.04
N ASP A 35 -0.86 10.44 -3.56
CA ASP A 35 -0.34 10.20 -2.23
C ASP A 35 1.04 10.89 -2.07
N ARG A 36 1.18 11.69 -1.01
CA ARG A 36 2.41 12.40 -0.65
C ARG A 36 3.05 11.87 0.64
N VAL A 37 2.33 11.03 1.38
CA VAL A 37 2.81 10.39 2.62
C VAL A 37 3.52 9.09 2.25
N CYS A 38 2.90 8.29 1.39
CA CYS A 38 3.46 7.06 0.82
C CYS A 38 3.31 7.11 -0.71
N PRO A 39 4.19 7.84 -1.42
CA PRO A 39 4.02 8.08 -2.85
C PRO A 39 3.94 6.80 -3.68
N PRO A 40 3.30 6.84 -4.87
CA PRO A 40 3.21 5.68 -5.75
C PRO A 40 4.56 5.02 -6.08
N SER A 41 5.66 5.77 -6.10
CA SER A 41 7.02 5.22 -6.25
C SER A 41 7.38 4.21 -5.17
N ASP A 42 7.00 4.48 -3.93
CA ASP A 42 7.36 3.67 -2.77
C ASP A 42 6.47 2.43 -2.71
N SER A 43 5.17 2.59 -3.04
CA SER A 43 4.27 1.45 -3.23
C SER A 43 4.72 0.53 -4.38
N ARG A 44 5.35 1.06 -5.43
CA ARG A 44 5.95 0.22 -6.48
C ARG A 44 7.14 -0.59 -5.98
N ILE A 45 7.92 -0.08 -5.01
CA ILE A 45 8.98 -0.86 -4.35
C ILE A 45 8.36 -2.07 -3.63
N LEU A 46 7.25 -1.88 -2.92
CA LEU A 46 6.51 -2.97 -2.27
C LEU A 46 6.06 -4.01 -3.29
N ALA A 47 5.34 -3.58 -4.34
CA ALA A 47 4.81 -4.49 -5.34
C ALA A 47 5.91 -5.26 -6.09
N ASN A 48 7.03 -4.62 -6.42
CA ASN A 48 8.15 -5.27 -7.08
C ASN A 48 8.94 -6.21 -6.15
N GLY A 49 8.92 -5.96 -4.84
CA GLY A 49 9.61 -6.77 -3.84
C GLY A 49 8.83 -8.00 -3.37
N ILE A 50 7.52 -8.03 -3.58
CA ILE A 50 6.63 -9.11 -3.15
C ILE A 50 6.34 -10.04 -4.34
N PRO A 51 6.69 -11.34 -4.27
CA PRO A 51 6.41 -12.29 -5.34
C PRO A 51 4.91 -12.36 -5.66
N GLY A 52 4.54 -12.06 -6.90
CA GLY A 52 3.16 -12.17 -7.38
C GLY A 52 2.22 -11.08 -6.88
N ALA A 53 2.71 -9.99 -6.27
CA ALA A 53 1.84 -8.90 -5.85
C ALA A 53 1.17 -8.20 -7.04
N ALA A 54 -0.11 -7.89 -6.88
CA ALA A 54 -0.84 -6.98 -7.74
C ALA A 54 -0.58 -5.53 -7.30
N TYR A 55 -0.55 -4.60 -8.26
CA TYR A 55 -0.38 -3.17 -7.99
C TYR A 55 -1.48 -2.36 -8.66
N VAL A 56 -2.14 -1.50 -7.90
CA VAL A 56 -3.17 -0.59 -8.40
C VAL A 56 -2.93 0.83 -7.87
N GLU A 57 -3.01 1.79 -8.78
CA GLU A 57 -2.96 3.22 -8.48
C GLU A 57 -4.36 3.80 -8.73
N VAL A 58 -5.00 4.37 -7.71
CA VAL A 58 -6.34 4.95 -7.81
C VAL A 58 -6.23 6.38 -8.34
N PRO A 59 -6.81 6.70 -9.52
CA PRO A 59 -6.73 8.03 -10.11
C PRO A 59 -7.35 9.11 -9.22
N ASP A 60 -6.84 10.34 -9.32
CA ASP A 60 -7.39 11.52 -8.64
C ASP A 60 -7.63 11.33 -7.13
N THR A 61 -6.70 10.65 -6.45
CA THR A 61 -6.85 10.21 -5.05
C THR A 61 -5.56 10.39 -4.26
N GLY A 62 -5.65 10.91 -3.04
CA GLY A 62 -4.53 11.12 -2.13
C GLY A 62 -4.21 9.91 -1.25
N HIS A 63 -3.82 10.18 -0.01
CA HIS A 63 -3.26 9.18 0.91
C HIS A 63 -4.32 8.20 1.46
N LEU A 64 -5.60 8.57 1.45
CA LEU A 64 -6.65 7.76 2.05
C LEU A 64 -7.69 7.35 1.00
N PRO A 65 -7.35 6.47 0.01
CA PRO A 65 -8.28 6.07 -1.04
C PRO A 65 -9.62 5.55 -0.52
N ASN A 66 -9.61 4.83 0.60
CA ASN A 66 -10.81 4.31 1.25
C ASN A 66 -11.74 5.41 1.81
N GLN A 67 -11.23 6.60 2.11
CA GLN A 67 -12.02 7.73 2.60
C GLN A 67 -12.33 8.75 1.50
N GLU A 68 -11.34 9.02 0.63
CA GLU A 68 -11.45 10.02 -0.43
C GLU A 68 -12.31 9.53 -1.59
N ARG A 69 -12.18 8.24 -1.97
CA ARG A 69 -12.88 7.61 -3.10
C ARG A 69 -13.35 6.20 -2.72
N PRO A 70 -14.25 6.05 -1.74
CA PRO A 70 -14.66 4.76 -1.19
C PRO A 70 -15.19 3.79 -2.26
N ASP A 71 -15.96 4.27 -3.23
CA ASP A 71 -16.50 3.41 -4.29
C ASP A 71 -15.40 2.82 -5.19
N ALA A 72 -14.40 3.63 -5.55
CA ALA A 72 -13.26 3.17 -6.35
C ALA A 72 -12.37 2.20 -5.57
N PHE A 73 -12.12 2.50 -4.29
CA PHE A 73 -11.38 1.61 -3.41
C PHE A 73 -12.09 0.26 -3.23
N ASN A 74 -13.40 0.29 -2.91
CA ASN A 74 -14.19 -0.92 -2.69
C ASN A 74 -14.31 -1.78 -3.95
N LEU A 75 -14.42 -1.17 -5.12
CA LEU A 75 -14.43 -1.91 -6.39
C LEU A 75 -13.11 -2.67 -6.58
N VAL A 76 -11.97 -1.98 -6.45
CA VAL A 76 -10.64 -2.61 -6.63
C VAL A 76 -10.41 -3.73 -5.62
N VAL A 77 -10.72 -3.49 -4.35
CA VAL A 77 -10.54 -4.50 -3.29
C VAL A 77 -11.50 -5.67 -3.48
N GLY A 78 -12.76 -5.40 -3.82
CA GLY A 78 -13.76 -6.44 -4.09
C GLY A 78 -13.38 -7.33 -5.27
N ASP A 79 -13.08 -6.73 -6.42
CA ASP A 79 -12.64 -7.46 -7.63
C ASP A 79 -11.39 -8.32 -7.36
N TRP A 80 -10.46 -7.81 -6.55
CA TRP A 80 -9.27 -8.57 -6.17
C TRP A 80 -9.59 -9.74 -5.25
N LEU A 81 -10.45 -9.55 -4.25
CA LEU A 81 -10.86 -10.61 -3.32
C LEU A 81 -11.63 -11.72 -4.04
N ASP A 82 -12.55 -11.37 -4.93
CA ASP A 82 -13.34 -12.32 -5.72
C ASP A 82 -12.47 -13.14 -6.70
N GLY A 83 -11.27 -12.63 -7.03
CA GLY A 83 -10.29 -13.30 -7.88
C GLY A 83 -9.28 -14.17 -7.14
N LEU A 84 -9.33 -14.25 -5.80
CA LEU A 84 -8.42 -15.09 -5.03
C LEU A 84 -8.74 -16.58 -5.20
N PRO A 85 -7.73 -17.47 -5.20
CA PRO A 85 -7.96 -18.90 -5.14
C PRO A 85 -8.59 -19.30 -3.80
N ASP A 86 -9.43 -20.35 -3.80
CA ASP A 86 -10.02 -20.97 -2.61
C ASP A 86 -8.98 -21.49 -1.60
#